data_AF-A0A1F9P1L4-F1
#
_entry.id   AF-A0A1F9P1L4-F1
#
_cell.length_a   1.000
_cell.length_b   1.000
_cell.length_c   1.000
_cell.angle_alpha   90.00
_cell.angle_beta   90.00
_cell.angle_gamma   90.00
#
_symmetry.space_group_name_H-M   'P 1'
#
loop_
_entity.id
_entity.type
_entity.pdbx_description
1 polymer ?
#
loop_
_entity_poly.entity_id
_entity_poly.type
_entity_poly.pdbx_seq_one_letter_code
_entity_poly.pdbx_strand_id
1 'polypeptide(L)'
;MNRLTPANHRNGRCGFTLIEIAIVLVLIGILAAMAIATYRMMINKARMTQAKTVLSHLTKTEATYFSDHDRYTDNIVLLNFDPVKYNFYEVSVVLDNDALNYTGTATGVGVMTGDRWYVTKDRNPYQDNTSPFQ
;
A
#
# COMPACT_ATOMS: atom_id res chain seq x y z
N MET A 1 -63.28 11.05 -52.40
CA MET A 1 -61.97 10.38 -52.20
C MET A 1 -61.19 11.15 -51.13
N ASN A 2 -61.29 10.74 -49.85
CA ASN A 2 -60.56 11.38 -48.76
C ASN A 2 -59.11 10.89 -48.73
N ARG A 3 -58.15 11.81 -48.89
CA ARG A 3 -56.73 11.51 -48.71
C ARG A 3 -56.40 11.57 -47.22
N LEU A 4 -55.99 10.44 -46.64
CA LEU A 4 -55.36 10.39 -45.34
C LEU A 4 -53.94 10.95 -45.48
N THR A 5 -53.69 12.13 -44.93
CA THR A 5 -52.35 12.71 -44.84
C THR A 5 -51.57 11.94 -43.76
N PRO A 6 -50.39 11.36 -44.07
CA PRO A 6 -49.59 10.67 -43.06
C PRO A 6 -48.95 11.71 -42.12
N ALA A 7 -49.17 11.54 -40.81
CA ALA A 7 -48.50 12.33 -39.78
C ALA A 7 -47.02 11.95 -39.73
N ASN A 8 -46.15 12.87 -40.16
CA ASN A 8 -44.70 12.70 -40.16
C ASN A 8 -44.15 12.88 -38.72
N HIS A 9 -43.84 11.78 -38.05
CA HIS A 9 -43.23 11.79 -36.72
C HIS A 9 -41.75 12.20 -36.86
N ARG A 10 -41.46 13.49 -36.71
CA ARG A 10 -40.07 13.99 -36.64
C ARG A 10 -39.45 13.49 -35.34
N ASN A 11 -38.70 12.40 -35.41
CA ASN A 11 -37.82 11.99 -34.34
C ASN A 11 -36.76 13.10 -34.14
N GLY A 12 -36.95 13.91 -33.10
CA GLY A 12 -36.02 14.96 -32.73
C GLY A 12 -34.67 14.34 -32.37
N ARG A 13 -33.63 14.66 -33.15
CA ARG A 13 -32.26 14.35 -32.76
C ARG A 13 -31.87 15.32 -31.65
N CYS A 14 -31.86 14.84 -30.41
CA CYS A 14 -31.32 15.59 -29.27
C CYS A 14 -29.78 15.54 -29.35
N GLY A 15 -29.14 16.70 -29.48
CA GLY A 15 -27.70 16.87 -29.35
C GLY A 15 -27.35 17.41 -27.97
N PHE A 16 -26.16 17.07 -27.46
CA PHE A 16 -25.62 17.63 -26.22
C PHE A 16 -25.33 19.12 -26.36
N THR A 17 -25.61 19.88 -25.32
CA THR A 17 -25.27 21.30 -25.27
C THR A 17 -23.82 21.50 -24.82
N LEU A 18 -23.19 22.58 -25.28
CA LEU A 18 -21.85 22.96 -24.80
C LEU A 18 -21.84 23.23 -23.29
N ILE A 19 -22.96 23.75 -22.76
CA ILE A 19 -23.10 24.04 -21.33
C ILE A 19 -23.22 22.76 -20.49
N GLU A 20 -23.88 21.70 -20.99
CA GLU A 20 -23.92 20.39 -20.33
C GLU A 20 -22.51 19.81 -20.19
N ILE A 21 -21.71 19.84 -21.26
CA ILE A 21 -20.35 19.34 -21.19
C ILE A 21 -19.48 20.22 -20.28
N ALA A 22 -19.68 21.55 -20.29
CA ALA A 22 -18.94 22.45 -19.40
C ALA A 22 -19.20 22.15 -17.91
N ILE A 23 -20.45 21.95 -17.51
CA ILE A 23 -20.79 21.64 -16.11
C ILE A 23 -20.23 20.27 -15.72
N VAL A 24 -20.34 19.27 -16.59
CA VAL A 24 -19.78 17.93 -16.34
C VAL A 24 -18.26 18.01 -16.13
N LEU A 25 -17.55 18.76 -16.97
CA LEU A 25 -16.10 18.95 -16.85
C LEU A 25 -15.71 19.63 -15.53
N VAL A 26 -16.48 20.61 -15.08
CA VAL A 26 -16.26 21.26 -13.78
C VAL A 26 -16.46 20.28 -12.63
N LEU A 27 -17.53 19.46 -12.67
CA LEU A 27 -17.82 18.47 -11.63
C LEU A 27 -16.73 17.39 -11.56
N ILE A 28 -16.31 16.81 -12.69
CA ILE A 28 -15.22 15.82 -12.69
C ILE A 28 -13.89 16.44 -12.25
N GLY A 29 -13.63 17.72 -12.53
CA GLY A 29 -12.43 18.42 -12.09
C GLY A 29 -12.35 18.52 -10.56
N ILE A 30 -13.47 18.86 -9.91
CA ILE A 30 -13.57 18.93 -8.44
C ILE A 30 -13.36 17.52 -7.84
N LEU A 31 -14.05 16.51 -8.38
CA LEU A 31 -13.93 15.14 -7.89
C LEU A 31 -12.51 14.58 -8.08
N ALA A 32 -11.87 14.85 -9.21
CA ALA A 32 -10.51 14.40 -9.49
C ALA A 32 -9.49 15.01 -8.52
N ALA A 33 -9.61 16.30 -8.19
CA ALA A 33 -8.74 16.96 -7.22
C ALA A 33 -8.81 16.31 -5.83
N MET A 34 -10.02 15.99 -5.35
CA MET A 34 -10.22 15.28 -4.08
C MET A 34 -9.70 13.83 -4.13
N ALA A 35 -9.91 13.14 -5.26
CA ALA A 35 -9.51 11.76 -5.45
C ALA A 35 -7.98 11.57 -5.40
N ILE A 36 -7.20 12.51 -5.96
CA ILE A 36 -5.74 12.40 -5.98
C ILE A 36 -5.15 12.38 -4.56
N ALA A 37 -5.59 13.29 -3.69
CA ALA A 37 -5.07 13.37 -2.32
C ALA A 37 -5.39 12.11 -1.51
N THR A 38 -6.64 11.64 -1.59
CA THR A 38 -7.11 10.44 -0.89
C THR A 38 -6.43 9.17 -1.41
N TYR A 39 -6.23 9.06 -2.73
CA TYR A 39 -5.53 7.94 -3.35
C TYR A 39 -4.07 7.83 -2.90
N ARG A 40 -3.34 8.96 -2.83
CA ARG A 40 -1.95 8.97 -2.35
C ARG A 40 -1.84 8.48 -0.90
N MET A 41 -2.77 8.90 -0.03
CA MET A 41 -2.81 8.42 1.35
C MET A 41 -3.08 6.91 1.41
N MET A 42 -4.00 6.40 0.59
CA MET A 42 -4.34 4.98 0.53
C MET A 42 -3.13 4.13 0.10
N ILE A 43 -2.38 4.57 -0.91
CA ILE A 43 -1.16 3.88 -1.35
C ILE A 43 -0.12 3.84 -0.23
N ASN A 44 0.11 4.95 0.47
CA ASN A 44 1.07 4.98 1.58
C ASN A 44 0.65 4.03 2.71
N LYS A 45 -0.64 3.98 3.06
CA LYS A 45 -1.18 3.01 4.02
C LYS A 45 -1.01 1.55 3.57
N ALA A 46 -1.17 1.28 2.26
CA ALA A 46 -0.93 -0.06 1.71
C ALA A 46 0.55 -0.45 1.83
N ARG A 47 1.47 0.50 1.59
CA ARG A 47 2.92 0.28 1.77
C ARG A 47 3.28 0.04 3.24
N MET A 48 2.77 0.84 4.18
CA MET A 48 2.95 0.56 5.62
C MET A 48 2.40 -0.81 6.04
N THR A 49 1.28 -1.23 5.45
CA THR A 49 0.74 -2.58 5.67
C THR A 49 1.72 -3.65 5.18
N GLN A 50 2.44 -3.41 4.09
CA GLN A 50 3.53 -4.28 3.65
C GLN A 50 4.66 -4.33 4.70
N ALA A 51 5.02 -3.19 5.33
CA ALA A 51 5.99 -3.14 6.44
C ALA A 51 5.60 -4.06 7.61
N LYS A 52 4.33 -4.02 8.01
CA LYS A 52 3.80 -4.93 9.05
C LYS A 52 3.85 -6.39 8.61
N THR A 53 3.52 -6.64 7.34
CA THR A 53 3.48 -7.99 6.76
C THR A 53 4.88 -8.59 6.68
N VAL A 54 5.87 -7.81 6.26
CA VAL A 54 7.26 -8.24 6.16
C VAL A 54 7.85 -8.55 7.53
N LEU A 55 7.57 -7.72 8.54
CA LEU A 55 8.00 -7.99 9.91
C LEU A 55 7.24 -9.14 10.57
N SER A 56 5.97 -9.34 10.23
CA SER A 56 5.21 -10.51 10.70
C SER A 56 5.73 -11.82 10.06
N HIS A 57 6.18 -11.76 8.81
CA HIS A 57 6.85 -12.87 8.15
C HIS A 57 8.18 -13.16 8.86
N LEU A 58 8.95 -12.12 9.20
CA LEU A 58 10.22 -12.23 9.90
C LEU A 58 10.07 -12.95 11.24
N THR A 59 9.11 -12.56 12.07
CA THR A 59 8.85 -13.22 13.35
C THR A 59 8.52 -14.70 13.19
N LYS A 60 7.78 -15.07 12.14
CA LYS A 60 7.45 -16.48 11.88
C LYS A 60 8.67 -17.28 11.46
N THR A 61 9.48 -16.75 10.54
CA THR A 61 10.69 -17.43 10.06
C THR A 61 11.74 -17.55 11.17
N GLU A 62 11.88 -16.52 12.02
CA GLU A 62 12.74 -16.55 13.20
C GLU A 62 12.28 -17.60 14.22
N ALA A 63 10.97 -17.70 14.48
CA ALA A 63 10.43 -18.72 15.37
C ALA A 63 10.69 -20.15 14.83
N THR A 64 10.56 -20.35 13.52
CA THR A 64 10.93 -21.63 12.88
C THR A 64 12.42 -21.91 13.03
N TYR A 65 13.28 -20.94 12.72
CA TYR A 65 14.73 -21.11 12.83
C TYR A 65 15.17 -21.41 14.27
N PHE A 66 14.58 -20.72 15.25
CA PHE A 66 14.83 -20.96 16.67
C PHE A 66 14.44 -22.37 17.10
N SER A 67 13.30 -22.89 16.60
CA SER A 67 12.87 -24.27 16.89
C SER A 67 13.86 -25.33 16.42
N ASP A 68 14.66 -25.03 15.41
CA ASP A 68 15.63 -25.97 14.82
C ASP A 68 17.05 -25.81 15.41
N HIS A 69 17.40 -24.62 15.91
CA HIS A 69 18.79 -24.26 16.27
C HIS A 69 18.98 -23.73 17.69
N ASP A 70 17.89 -23.62 18.47
CA ASP A 70 17.83 -23.05 19.82
C ASP A 70 18.38 -21.61 19.93
N ARG A 71 18.42 -20.88 18.80
CA ARG A 71 18.93 -19.50 18.70
C ARG A 71 18.31 -18.79 17.51
N TYR A 72 18.23 -17.46 17.56
CA TYR A 72 17.85 -16.61 16.43
C TYR A 72 19.05 -16.33 15.51
N THR A 73 18.81 -15.77 14.32
CA THR A 73 19.86 -15.44 13.36
C THR A 73 19.71 -14.05 12.77
N ASP A 74 20.82 -13.33 12.59
CA ASP A 74 20.85 -12.09 11.82
C ASP A 74 20.94 -12.31 10.30
N ASN A 75 21.11 -13.57 9.88
CA ASN A 75 21.29 -13.92 8.49
C ASN A 75 19.95 -14.00 7.76
N ILE A 76 19.60 -12.91 7.10
CA ILE A 76 18.36 -12.74 6.35
C ILE A 76 18.18 -13.77 5.21
N VAL A 77 19.28 -14.35 4.70
CA VAL A 77 19.25 -15.40 3.67
C VAL A 77 18.76 -16.73 4.26
N LEU A 78 19.18 -17.07 5.48
CA LEU A 78 18.70 -18.26 6.18
C LEU A 78 17.21 -18.16 6.54
N LEU A 79 16.71 -16.93 6.71
CA LEU A 79 15.30 -16.64 6.94
C LEU A 79 14.46 -16.61 5.65
N ASN A 80 15.04 -16.96 4.50
CA ASN A 80 14.38 -17.01 3.19
C ASN A 80 13.71 -15.68 2.79
N PHE A 81 14.37 -14.57 3.09
CA PHE A 81 13.92 -13.26 2.65
C PHE A 81 14.46 -12.95 1.25
N ASP A 82 13.53 -12.90 0.29
CA ASP A 82 13.81 -12.44 -1.06
C ASP A 82 13.60 -10.91 -1.14
N PRO A 83 14.62 -10.11 -1.50
CA PRO A 83 14.49 -8.67 -1.67
C PRO A 83 13.44 -8.28 -2.71
N VAL A 84 13.11 -9.13 -3.69
CA VAL A 84 12.10 -8.84 -4.72
C VAL A 84 10.67 -8.89 -4.14
N LYS A 85 10.45 -9.68 -3.09
CA LYS A 85 9.13 -9.85 -2.46
C LYS A 85 8.66 -8.60 -1.70
N TYR A 86 9.59 -7.77 -1.22
CA TYR A 86 9.33 -6.60 -0.38
C TYR A 86 10.03 -5.34 -0.92
N ASN A 87 9.67 -4.94 -2.13
CA ASN A 87 10.30 -3.84 -2.87
C ASN A 87 10.28 -2.44 -2.22
N PHE A 88 9.51 -2.21 -1.16
CA PHE A 88 9.46 -0.92 -0.45
C PHE A 88 10.21 -0.94 0.88
N TYR A 89 10.65 -2.10 1.38
CA TYR A 89 11.31 -2.22 2.67
C TYR A 89 12.47 -3.21 2.65
N GLU A 90 13.64 -2.74 3.06
CA GLU A 90 14.79 -3.60 3.36
C GLU A 90 14.72 -4.07 4.81
N VAL A 91 15.00 -5.36 5.03
CA VAL A 91 14.90 -5.99 6.36
C VAL A 91 16.30 -6.29 6.89
N SER A 92 16.52 -5.93 8.14
CA SER A 92 17.73 -6.29 8.89
C SER A 92 17.34 -6.83 10.26
N VAL A 93 18.14 -7.74 10.79
CA VAL A 93 17.99 -8.28 12.13
C VAL A 93 19.23 -7.94 12.93
N VAL A 94 19.04 -7.51 14.17
CA VAL A 94 20.11 -7.33 15.15
C VAL A 94 19.84 -8.27 16.30
N LEU A 95 20.82 -9.09 16.66
CA LEU A 95 20.75 -10.02 17.77
C LEU A 95 21.27 -9.37 19.06
N ASP A 96 20.74 -9.80 20.19
CA ASP A 96 21.39 -9.59 21.48
C ASP A 96 22.61 -10.52 21.63
N ASN A 97 23.46 -10.27 22.63
CA ASN A 97 24.71 -11.00 22.84
C ASN A 97 24.55 -12.53 22.93
N ASP A 98 23.40 -13.01 23.41
CA ASP A 98 23.13 -14.44 23.59
C ASP A 98 22.35 -15.08 22.41
N ALA A 99 21.98 -14.30 21.40
CA ALA A 99 21.12 -14.72 20.28
C ALA A 99 19.76 -15.35 20.71
N LEU A 100 19.32 -15.09 21.94
CA LEU A 100 18.02 -15.51 22.48
C LEU A 100 16.94 -14.43 22.34
N ASN A 101 17.33 -13.25 21.86
CA ASN A 101 16.44 -12.17 21.49
C ASN A 101 16.96 -11.52 20.20
N TYR A 102 16.05 -10.84 19.50
CA TYR A 102 16.37 -10.10 18.29
C TYR A 102 15.49 -8.86 18.18
N THR A 103 16.01 -7.86 17.45
CA THR A 103 15.24 -6.72 16.95
C THR A 103 15.28 -6.75 15.42
N GLY A 104 14.12 -7.01 14.83
CA GLY A 104 13.92 -6.91 13.38
C GLY A 104 13.58 -5.48 13.00
N THR A 105 14.21 -4.96 11.95
CA THR A 105 13.97 -3.62 11.42
C THR A 105 13.58 -3.72 9.95
N ALA A 106 12.51 -3.03 9.56
CA ALA A 106 12.14 -2.79 8.16
C ALA A 106 12.35 -1.30 7.84
N THR A 107 13.30 -1.02 6.96
CA THR A 107 13.69 0.34 6.54
C THR A 107 13.11 0.63 5.17
N GLY A 108 12.32 1.70 5.07
CA GLY A 108 11.69 2.09 3.81
C GLY A 108 12.70 2.55 2.76
N VAL A 109 12.52 2.09 1.53
CA VAL A 109 13.35 2.46 0.37
C VAL A 109 12.54 3.17 -0.70
N GLY A 110 13.23 3.93 -1.56
CA GLY A 110 12.62 4.70 -2.64
C GLY A 110 11.55 5.68 -2.14
N VAL A 111 10.29 5.43 -2.51
CA VAL A 111 9.15 6.30 -2.12
C VAL A 111 8.78 6.21 -0.64
N MET A 112 9.29 5.23 0.10
CA MET A 112 9.09 5.07 1.55
C MET A 112 10.33 5.47 2.35
N THR A 113 11.34 6.11 1.74
CA THR A 113 12.53 6.56 2.47
C THR A 113 12.17 7.45 3.66
N GLY A 114 12.77 7.13 4.81
CA GLY A 114 12.47 7.76 6.09
C GLY A 114 11.43 7.01 6.93
N ASP A 115 10.70 6.05 6.36
CA ASP A 115 9.85 5.15 7.14
C ASP A 115 10.69 4.05 7.80
N ARG A 116 10.42 3.76 9.08
CA ARG A 116 11.09 2.67 9.77
C ARG A 116 10.14 1.97 10.73
N TRP A 117 10.19 0.65 10.69
CA TRP A 117 9.38 -0.22 11.53
C TRP A 117 10.27 -1.19 12.28
N TYR A 118 9.85 -1.55 13.49
CA TYR A 118 10.57 -2.48 14.36
C TYR A 118 9.64 -3.58 14.82
N VAL A 119 10.20 -4.76 15.06
CA VAL A 119 9.54 -5.88 15.71
C VAL A 119 10.53 -6.56 16.65
N THR A 120 10.03 -7.06 17.77
CA THR A 120 10.80 -7.95 18.65
C THR A 120 10.04 -9.27 18.78
N LYS A 121 10.66 -10.31 19.33
CA LYS A 121 10.03 -11.62 19.47
C LYS A 121 8.68 -11.56 20.24
N ASP A 122 8.55 -10.65 21.21
CA ASP A 122 7.41 -10.56 22.12
C ASP A 122 6.42 -9.44 21.76
N ARG A 123 6.76 -8.59 20.79
CA ARG A 123 6.00 -7.37 20.50
C ARG A 123 5.64 -7.29 19.02
N ASN A 124 4.37 -6.99 18.76
CA ASN A 124 3.89 -6.72 17.41
C ASN A 124 4.66 -5.57 16.73
N PRO A 125 4.72 -5.56 15.39
CA PRO A 125 5.40 -4.50 14.64
C PRO A 125 4.89 -3.11 15.00
N TYR A 126 5.80 -2.19 15.26
CA TYR A 126 5.51 -0.80 15.55
C TYR A 126 6.37 0.14 14.69
N GLN A 127 5.81 1.29 14.35
CA GLN A 127 6.47 2.30 13.52
C GLN A 127 7.30 3.24 14.39
N ASP A 128 8.40 3.74 13.82
CA ASP A 128 9.18 4.84 14.41
C ASP A 128 8.34 6.13 14.44
N ASN A 129 8.43 6.87 15.54
CA ASN A 129 7.73 8.14 15.71
C ASN A 129 8.25 9.25 14.78
N THR A 130 9.42 9.03 14.15
CA THR A 130 10.05 9.96 13.21
C THR A 130 9.63 9.76 11.75
N SER A 131 8.72 8.81 11.46
CA SER A 131 8.28 8.55 10.09
C SER A 131 7.58 9.76 9.48
N PRO A 132 7.96 10.17 8.25
CA PRO A 132 7.25 11.24 7.52
C PRO A 132 5.89 10.78 6.99
N PHE A 133 5.54 9.51 7.19
CA PHE A 133 4.28 8.92 6.80
C PHE A 133 3.50 8.52 8.05
N GLN A 134 2.48 9.32 8.41
CA GLN A 134 1.49 9.02 9.45
C GLN A 134 0.06 9.05 8.89
#